data_AF-A0A5B7SXG6-F1
#
_entry.id   AF-A0A5B7SXG6-F1
#
_cell.length_a   1.000
_cell.length_b   1.000
_cell.length_c   1.000
_cell.angle_alpha   90.00
_cell.angle_beta   90.00
_cell.angle_gamma   90.00
#
_symmetry.space_group_name_H-M   'P 1'
#
loop_
_entity.id
_entity.type
_entity.pdbx_description
1 polymer ?
#
loop_
_entity_poly.entity_id
_entity_poly.type
_entity_poly.pdbx_seq_one_letter_code
_entity_poly.pdbx_strand_id
1 'polypeptide(L)'
;MDENKDKILNQDSWLPATPDSVGGFLKIDLNKVDLVTYSLNKRFRQGENGADLKMWFYDGNIPHQLDPDNASVTLYGEDSNSKFKVVSAQPDTDWQSGRVTMYLPSQCFASAGQYKRMVVEVKNSDQVIATINFNLDVLPNDFYNISIGSENFSSQLSDEIIQRLQEANDKAEKSANAADDAIKKFQSDYDALNQIGSNIKELFANNDVVSKATFNEHVTSMATKTYKASDIDWQDPFNSWHQAGGSSLILRDGVVEMSIAAFSNTSGGSTVFLLPKECRPQSEKIGVGVAMDSDGHNAEPVFLSFMPDGRVILEDTTHDTTKVVFTTAYSLALDESETNNNKPVSIIENQKDVTNTPIIGVYQPTNIYGPDGTIGRALTVGQTYSVANTGTLNGKKVLRVATNEWVYQDQVAYSYVVVSGQIKATGTAQTGYHESGEQYTMNLTEGTPFVYDRKMEIGGHIAYRVATDQYLDSRYGTV
;
A
#
# COMPACT_ATOMS: atom_id res chain seq x y z
N MET A 1 66.40 70.44 -35.48
CA MET A 1 66.20 69.56 -36.63
C MET A 1 66.58 68.14 -36.29
N ASP A 2 65.73 67.32 -35.69
CA ASP A 2 64.48 67.50 -34.98
C ASP A 2 64.28 66.13 -34.30
N GLU A 3 64.30 66.15 -32.98
CA GLU A 3 63.12 65.91 -32.15
C GLU A 3 62.76 64.43 -31.98
N ASN A 4 63.05 63.97 -30.76
CA ASN A 4 62.16 63.17 -29.92
C ASN A 4 61.85 61.74 -30.37
N LYS A 5 62.82 60.86 -30.09
CA LYS A 5 62.56 59.44 -29.76
C LYS A 5 61.88 59.25 -28.37
N ASP A 6 61.59 60.34 -27.65
CA ASP A 6 60.96 60.32 -26.32
C ASP A 6 59.41 60.33 -26.33
N LYS A 7 58.76 60.12 -27.48
CA LYS A 7 57.28 60.20 -27.61
C LYS A 7 56.55 58.90 -27.93
N ILE A 8 57.17 57.72 -27.78
CA ILE A 8 56.45 56.44 -27.92
C ILE A 8 56.22 55.74 -26.56
N LEU A 9 56.80 56.25 -25.47
CA LEU A 9 56.67 55.67 -24.12
C LEU A 9 55.77 56.44 -23.15
N ASN A 10 55.01 57.45 -23.61
CA ASN A 10 54.15 58.26 -22.73
C ASN A 10 52.78 58.55 -23.35
N GLN A 11 52.04 57.50 -23.72
CA GLN A 11 50.58 57.54 -23.69
C GLN A 11 50.03 56.51 -22.69
N ASP A 12 50.71 56.34 -21.55
CA ASP A 12 50.09 55.86 -20.32
C ASP A 12 49.33 57.02 -19.67
N SER A 13 48.19 57.39 -20.25
CA SER A 13 47.20 58.23 -19.55
C SER A 13 45.82 57.59 -19.55
N TRP A 14 45.78 56.27 -19.55
CA TRP A 14 44.86 55.56 -18.68
C TRP A 14 45.71 55.07 -17.53
N LEU A 15 45.70 55.79 -16.41
CA LEU A 15 46.06 55.18 -15.14
C LEU A 15 44.84 54.32 -14.77
N PRO A 16 44.81 52.99 -15.02
CA PRO A 16 43.94 52.17 -14.20
C PRO A 16 44.41 52.43 -12.78
N ALA A 17 43.52 52.88 -11.90
CA ALA A 17 43.81 52.90 -10.48
C ALA A 17 44.42 51.52 -10.18
N THR A 18 45.70 51.47 -9.83
CA THR A 18 46.39 50.21 -9.59
C THR A 18 45.57 49.58 -8.47
N PRO A 19 44.80 48.53 -8.75
CA PRO A 19 43.75 48.18 -7.82
C PRO A 19 44.46 47.64 -6.59
N ASP A 20 44.20 48.26 -5.43
CA ASP A 20 44.87 47.97 -4.17
C ASP A 20 44.87 46.45 -3.96
N SER A 21 46.03 45.82 -4.13
CA SER A 21 46.14 44.37 -3.98
C SER A 21 46.57 44.08 -2.56
N VAL A 22 45.69 43.50 -1.75
CA VAL A 22 46.00 43.09 -0.38
C VAL A 22 46.03 41.57 -0.33
N GLY A 23 47.21 41.00 -0.04
CA GLY A 23 47.35 39.53 0.04
C GLY A 23 47.07 38.78 -1.27
N GLY A 24 47.20 39.43 -2.43
CA GLY A 24 46.93 38.83 -3.75
C GLY A 24 45.48 38.90 -4.21
N PHE A 25 44.59 39.56 -3.45
CA PHE A 25 43.23 39.86 -3.87
C PHE A 25 43.10 41.27 -4.41
N LEU A 26 42.31 41.42 -5.46
CA LEU A 26 41.88 42.68 -6.03
C LEU A 26 40.86 43.34 -5.10
N LYS A 27 41.20 44.46 -4.47
CA LYS A 27 40.25 45.21 -3.64
C LYS A 27 39.23 45.95 -4.51
N ILE A 28 37.95 45.70 -4.28
CA ILE A 28 36.82 46.29 -5.01
C ILE A 28 35.90 46.98 -4.01
N ASP A 29 35.74 48.29 -4.15
CA ASP A 29 34.80 49.07 -3.35
C ASP A 29 33.45 49.10 -4.08
N LEU A 30 32.45 48.40 -3.53
CA LEU A 30 31.12 48.23 -4.10
C LEU A 30 30.40 49.58 -4.25
N ASN A 31 30.74 50.59 -3.44
CA ASN A 31 30.16 51.93 -3.54
C ASN A 31 30.71 52.77 -4.70
N LYS A 32 31.72 52.27 -5.42
CA LYS A 32 32.41 53.01 -6.50
C LYS A 32 32.47 52.26 -7.83
N VAL A 33 31.77 51.14 -7.95
CA VAL A 33 31.84 50.25 -9.13
C VAL A 33 31.38 50.91 -10.43
N ASP A 34 30.48 51.91 -10.34
CA ASP A 34 30.01 52.69 -11.50
C ASP A 34 31.03 53.73 -11.99
N LEU A 35 32.05 54.03 -11.18
CA LEU A 35 33.02 55.09 -11.41
C LEU A 35 34.39 54.56 -11.85
N VAL A 36 34.61 53.25 -11.79
CA VAL A 36 35.92 52.63 -11.99
C VAL A 36 35.80 51.38 -12.85
N THR A 37 36.59 51.31 -13.91
CA THR A 37 36.85 50.06 -14.64
C THR A 37 38.10 49.40 -14.06
N TYR A 38 37.96 48.17 -13.58
CA TYR A 38 39.07 47.41 -13.01
C TYR A 38 39.85 46.73 -14.14
N SER A 39 41.17 46.69 -14.04
CA SER A 39 42.03 45.96 -14.98
C SER A 39 42.80 44.90 -14.23
N LEU A 40 42.96 43.73 -14.84
CA LEU A 40 43.80 42.68 -14.28
C LEU A 40 45.26 43.06 -14.52
N ASN A 41 46.04 43.15 -13.43
CA ASN A 41 47.47 43.48 -13.51
C ASN A 41 48.32 42.41 -14.23
N LYS A 42 47.74 41.24 -14.51
CA LYS A 42 48.37 40.16 -15.26
C LYS A 42 47.86 40.18 -16.70
N ARG A 43 48.79 40.21 -17.67
CA ARG A 43 48.48 39.96 -19.08
C ARG A 43 48.42 38.46 -19.31
N PHE A 44 47.26 37.97 -19.75
CA PHE A 44 47.07 36.54 -20.04
C PHE A 44 47.52 36.23 -21.46
N ARG A 45 47.80 34.96 -21.75
CA ARG A 45 48.18 34.49 -23.08
C ARG A 45 47.18 33.50 -23.64
N GLN A 46 47.09 33.46 -24.96
CA GLN A 46 46.23 32.51 -25.65
C GLN A 46 46.59 31.05 -25.27
N GLY A 47 45.59 30.28 -24.87
CA GLY A 47 45.75 28.88 -24.44
C GLY A 47 46.17 28.67 -22.98
N GLU A 48 46.31 29.74 -22.18
CA GLU A 48 46.45 29.60 -20.72
C GLU A 48 45.20 28.91 -20.13
N ASN A 49 45.39 28.14 -19.05
CA ASN A 49 44.33 27.48 -18.32
C ASN A 49 44.59 27.62 -16.81
N GLY A 50 43.53 27.79 -16.03
CA GLY A 50 43.59 27.80 -14.57
C GLY A 50 44.17 29.06 -13.95
N ALA A 51 43.80 30.21 -14.52
CA ALA A 51 44.03 31.48 -13.86
C ALA A 51 42.95 31.75 -12.81
N ASP A 52 43.36 32.12 -11.59
CA ASP A 52 42.43 32.56 -10.56
C ASP A 52 42.27 34.08 -10.58
N LEU A 53 41.02 34.52 -10.70
CA LEU A 53 40.61 35.89 -10.41
C LEU A 53 40.21 36.00 -8.95
N LYS A 54 41.07 36.63 -8.15
CA LYS A 54 40.88 36.83 -6.71
C LYS A 54 40.35 38.24 -6.44
N MET A 55 39.15 38.34 -5.90
CA MET A 55 38.44 39.59 -5.63
C MET A 55 38.11 39.71 -4.16
N TRP A 56 38.24 40.91 -3.60
CA TRP A 56 37.84 41.21 -2.24
C TRP A 56 36.92 42.41 -2.22
N PHE A 57 35.65 42.18 -1.89
CA PHE A 57 34.60 43.20 -1.89
C PHE A 57 34.55 43.96 -0.57
N TYR A 58 34.36 45.28 -0.67
CA TYR A 58 34.27 46.20 0.45
C TYR A 58 33.10 47.17 0.27
N ASP A 59 32.46 47.55 1.37
CA ASP A 59 31.61 48.74 1.45
C ASP A 59 32.44 49.89 2.03
N GLY A 60 33.10 50.66 1.17
CA GLY A 60 34.09 51.65 1.61
C GLY A 60 35.32 50.98 2.23
N ASN A 61 35.46 51.04 3.56
CA ASN A 61 36.63 50.49 4.30
C ASN A 61 36.35 49.19 5.06
N ILE A 62 35.13 48.65 4.99
CA ILE A 62 34.72 47.43 5.70
C ILE A 62 34.50 46.30 4.68
N PRO A 63 35.03 45.08 4.89
CA PRO A 63 34.75 43.94 4.01
C PRO A 63 33.24 43.67 3.90
N HIS A 64 32.74 43.54 2.67
CA HIS A 64 31.33 43.22 2.41
C HIS A 64 31.12 41.70 2.56
N GLN A 65 30.27 41.29 3.48
CA GLN A 65 30.02 39.87 3.73
C GLN A 65 29.03 39.31 2.71
N LEU A 66 29.40 38.23 2.02
CA LEU A 66 28.51 37.49 1.14
C LEU A 66 28.00 36.24 1.87
N ASP A 67 26.71 35.95 1.74
CA ASP A 67 26.13 34.70 2.24
C ASP A 67 26.54 33.55 1.31
N PRO A 68 27.38 32.60 1.73
CA PRO A 68 27.85 31.52 0.84
C PRO A 68 26.71 30.64 0.31
N ASP A 69 25.57 30.57 0.99
CA ASP A 69 24.45 29.71 0.58
C ASP A 69 23.53 30.40 -0.43
N ASN A 70 23.53 31.74 -0.47
CA ASN A 70 22.58 32.53 -1.25
C ASN A 70 23.22 33.60 -2.15
N ALA A 71 24.52 33.83 -2.08
CA ALA A 71 25.22 34.77 -2.95
C ALA A 71 25.67 34.11 -4.25
N SER A 72 25.85 34.92 -5.30
CA SER A 72 26.50 34.47 -6.53
C SER A 72 27.40 35.55 -7.10
N VAL A 73 28.54 35.12 -7.66
CA VAL A 73 29.48 36.01 -8.35
C VAL A 73 29.74 35.42 -9.73
N THR A 74 29.24 36.11 -10.76
CA THR A 74 29.24 35.60 -12.14
C THR A 74 29.85 36.62 -13.09
N LEU A 75 30.82 36.16 -13.86
CA LEU A 75 31.46 36.89 -14.94
C LEU A 75 30.69 36.67 -16.25
N TYR A 76 30.44 37.76 -16.96
CA TYR A 76 29.92 37.80 -18.31
C TYR A 76 30.90 38.57 -19.20
N GLY A 77 31.40 37.95 -20.26
CA GLY A 77 32.37 38.59 -21.16
C GLY A 77 32.09 38.30 -22.63
N GLU A 78 32.37 39.27 -23.49
CA GLU A 78 32.44 39.10 -24.95
C GLU A 78 33.91 39.26 -25.37
N ASP A 79 34.48 38.19 -25.93
CA ASP A 79 35.87 38.18 -26.37
C ASP A 79 36.08 39.00 -27.67
N SER A 80 37.35 39.15 -28.06
CA SER A 80 37.75 39.89 -29.28
C SER A 80 37.09 39.36 -30.56
N ASN A 81 36.69 38.08 -30.59
CA ASN A 81 36.05 37.40 -31.71
C ASN A 81 34.52 37.36 -31.59
N SER A 82 33.92 38.17 -30.71
CA SER A 82 32.46 38.21 -30.47
C SER A 82 31.88 36.94 -29.84
N LYS A 83 32.69 36.11 -29.16
CA LYS A 83 32.19 34.94 -28.45
C LYS A 83 31.90 35.29 -27.00
N PHE A 84 30.72 34.93 -26.53
CA PHE A 84 30.30 35.14 -25.15
C PHE A 84 30.87 34.07 -24.20
N LYS A 85 31.23 34.49 -23.00
CA LYS A 85 31.80 33.68 -21.92
C LYS A 85 31.02 33.96 -20.64
N VAL A 86 30.64 32.90 -19.94
CA VAL A 86 29.97 32.98 -18.65
C VAL A 86 30.72 32.08 -17.67
N VAL A 87 31.13 32.64 -16.54
CA VAL A 87 31.90 31.91 -15.52
C VAL A 87 31.39 32.29 -14.13
N SER A 88 30.96 31.32 -13.35
CA SER A 88 30.51 31.53 -11.98
C SER A 88 31.57 31.05 -10.99
N ALA A 89 31.85 31.86 -9.97
CA ALA A 89 32.70 31.45 -8.86
C ALA A 89 31.99 30.37 -8.02
N GLN A 90 32.76 29.45 -7.46
CA GLN A 90 32.22 28.45 -6.54
C GLN A 90 32.15 29.06 -5.12
N PRO A 91 31.02 28.91 -4.41
CA PRO A 91 30.90 29.35 -3.02
C PRO A 91 31.99 28.74 -2.13
N ASP A 92 32.53 29.56 -1.23
CA ASP A 92 33.53 29.16 -0.23
C ASP A 92 33.28 29.90 1.09
N THR A 93 33.73 29.33 2.19
CA THR A 93 33.73 29.90 3.54
C THR A 93 34.33 31.31 3.61
N ASP A 94 35.33 31.61 2.78
CA ASP A 94 35.96 32.92 2.67
C ASP A 94 35.03 34.04 2.12
N TRP A 95 33.90 33.68 1.51
CA TRP A 95 32.90 34.62 1.00
C TRP A 95 32.28 35.45 2.13
N GLN A 96 32.19 34.88 3.34
CA GLN A 96 31.76 35.61 4.55
C GLN A 96 32.71 36.76 4.93
N SER A 97 33.97 36.70 4.46
CA SER A 97 34.95 37.79 4.60
C SER A 97 35.00 38.70 3.37
N GLY A 98 34.08 38.53 2.41
CA GLY A 98 34.03 39.25 1.14
C GLY A 98 35.08 38.81 0.12
N ARG A 99 35.78 37.70 0.37
CA ARG A 99 36.85 37.20 -0.49
C ARG A 99 36.31 36.12 -1.41
N VAL A 100 36.49 36.32 -2.71
CA VAL A 100 36.01 35.41 -3.75
C VAL A 100 37.16 35.06 -4.68
N THR A 101 37.33 33.77 -4.94
CA THR A 101 38.25 33.26 -5.95
C THR A 101 37.43 32.64 -7.08
N MET A 102 37.64 33.12 -8.30
CA MET A 102 36.98 32.64 -9.50
C MET A 102 38.00 31.98 -10.42
N TYR A 103 37.81 30.71 -10.72
CA TYR A 103 38.61 29.98 -11.69
C TYR A 103 38.22 30.38 -13.12
N LEU A 104 39.17 30.92 -13.89
CA LEU A 104 38.98 31.24 -15.31
C LEU A 104 39.43 30.05 -16.17
N PRO A 105 38.50 29.38 -16.88
CA PRO A 105 38.83 28.24 -17.70
C PRO A 105 39.54 28.66 -19.00
N SER A 106 40.22 27.72 -19.67
CA SER A 106 41.02 28.01 -20.88
C SER A 106 40.24 28.68 -22.02
N GLN A 107 38.92 28.47 -22.07
CA GLN A 107 38.02 29.08 -23.04
C GLN A 107 37.94 30.61 -22.90
N CYS A 108 38.24 31.17 -21.73
CA CYS A 108 38.38 32.61 -21.53
C CYS A 108 39.62 33.18 -22.21
N PHE A 109 40.61 32.34 -22.52
CA PHE A 109 41.87 32.72 -23.14
C PHE A 109 42.02 32.12 -24.56
N ALA A 110 40.91 31.70 -25.18
CA ALA A 110 40.94 31.07 -26.50
C ALA A 110 41.15 32.06 -27.65
N SER A 111 40.72 33.32 -27.48
CA SER A 111 40.82 34.37 -28.49
C SER A 111 41.84 35.42 -28.04
N ALA A 112 42.86 35.66 -28.86
CA ALA A 112 43.79 36.76 -28.62
C ALA A 112 43.14 38.12 -28.92
N GLY A 113 43.47 39.13 -28.14
CA GLY A 113 42.95 40.49 -28.21
C GLY A 113 42.18 40.89 -26.94
N GLN A 114 41.85 42.18 -26.88
CA GLN A 114 41.07 42.75 -25.78
C GLN A 114 39.62 42.26 -25.83
N TYR A 115 39.09 41.88 -24.67
CA TYR A 115 37.66 41.65 -24.52
C TYR A 115 36.90 42.94 -24.84
N LYS A 116 35.86 42.84 -25.67
CA LYS A 116 35.03 44.01 -26.03
C LYS A 116 34.23 44.51 -24.84
N ARG A 117 33.81 43.57 -23.98
CA ARG A 117 33.12 43.86 -22.73
C ARG A 117 33.36 42.71 -21.76
N MET A 118 33.61 43.03 -20.50
CA MET A 118 33.65 42.06 -19.41
C MET A 118 33.07 42.69 -18.15
N VAL A 119 32.17 41.96 -17.51
CA VAL A 119 31.42 42.42 -16.34
C VAL A 119 31.37 41.29 -15.33
N VAL A 120 31.52 41.61 -14.05
CA VAL A 120 31.25 40.68 -12.95
C VAL A 120 30.00 41.18 -12.21
N GLU A 121 28.95 40.37 -12.24
CA GLU A 121 27.75 40.57 -11.43
C GLU A 121 27.97 39.92 -10.07
N VAL A 122 27.65 40.66 -9.01
CA VAL A 122 27.64 40.18 -7.63
C VAL A 122 26.20 40.26 -7.13
N LYS A 123 25.67 39.13 -6.67
CA LYS A 123 24.34 39.02 -6.04
C LYS A 123 24.47 38.51 -4.62
N ASN A 124 23.59 38.97 -3.75
CA ASN A 124 23.35 38.37 -2.46
C ASN A 124 21.85 38.06 -2.36
N SER A 125 21.50 36.78 -2.28
CA SER A 125 20.15 36.30 -2.59
C SER A 125 19.70 36.77 -3.98
N ASP A 126 18.44 37.17 -4.15
CA ASP A 126 17.87 37.62 -5.42
C ASP A 126 18.27 39.06 -5.81
N GLN A 127 19.03 39.76 -4.95
CA GLN A 127 19.39 41.16 -5.18
C GLN A 127 20.77 41.28 -5.83
N VAL A 128 20.84 41.96 -6.98
CA VAL A 128 22.11 42.43 -7.56
C VAL A 128 22.65 43.56 -6.69
N ILE A 129 23.79 43.32 -6.07
CA ILE A 129 24.46 44.29 -5.20
C ILE A 129 25.52 45.09 -5.96
N ALA A 130 26.12 44.52 -7.02
CA ALA A 130 27.06 45.26 -7.86
C ALA A 130 27.17 44.66 -9.27
N THR A 131 27.53 45.52 -10.23
CA THR A 131 27.91 45.16 -11.59
C THR A 131 29.24 45.83 -11.90
N ILE A 132 30.32 45.05 -11.94
CA ILE A 132 31.69 45.56 -11.94
C ILE A 132 32.28 45.42 -13.34
N ASN A 133 32.72 46.53 -13.93
CA ASN A 133 33.36 46.50 -15.25
C ASN A 133 34.83 46.11 -15.15
N PHE A 134 35.24 45.18 -16.02
CA PHE A 134 36.61 44.72 -16.14
C PHE A 134 37.17 44.90 -17.55
N ASN A 135 38.46 45.24 -17.62
CA ASN A 135 39.25 45.13 -18.83
C ASN A 135 40.15 43.90 -18.75
N LEU A 136 40.06 43.04 -19.75
CA LEU A 136 40.89 41.86 -19.94
C LEU A 136 41.49 41.87 -21.35
N ASP A 137 42.81 41.72 -21.42
CA ASP A 137 43.55 41.59 -22.66
C ASP A 137 44.29 40.25 -22.69
N VAL A 138 44.11 39.52 -23.80
CA VAL A 138 44.70 38.20 -24.03
C VAL A 138 45.74 38.32 -25.14
N LEU A 139 47.01 38.18 -24.80
CA LEU A 139 48.08 38.30 -25.78
C LEU A 139 48.12 37.07 -26.69
N PRO A 140 48.42 37.24 -28.00
CA PRO A 140 48.70 36.14 -28.89
C PRO A 140 49.83 35.27 -28.33
N ASN A 141 49.71 33.95 -28.52
CA ASN A 141 50.77 33.02 -28.17
C ASN A 141 51.41 32.51 -29.47
N ASP A 142 52.45 33.20 -29.93
CA ASP A 142 53.11 32.92 -31.22
C ASP A 142 53.76 31.52 -31.29
N PHE A 143 53.88 30.80 -30.16
CA PHE A 143 54.36 29.41 -30.13
C PHE A 143 53.26 28.34 -30.23
N TYR A 144 51.98 28.72 -30.12
CA TYR A 144 50.82 27.82 -30.16
C TYR A 144 50.06 27.83 -31.50
N ASN A 145 50.62 28.44 -32.54
CA ASN A 145 50.08 28.41 -33.91
C ASN A 145 50.32 27.06 -34.62
N ILE A 146 50.40 25.96 -33.86
CA ILE A 146 50.24 24.61 -34.39
C ILE A 146 48.79 24.23 -34.11
N SER A 147 47.98 24.24 -35.17
CA SER A 147 46.58 23.85 -35.23
C SER A 147 46.17 22.79 -34.19
N ILE A 148 45.47 23.21 -33.13
CA ILE A 148 44.62 22.32 -32.34
C ILE A 148 43.23 22.93 -32.39
N GLY A 149 42.34 22.20 -33.06
CA GLY A 149 41.06 22.69 -33.57
C GLY A 149 40.25 23.46 -32.54
N SER A 150 39.82 24.66 -32.94
CA SER A 150 38.61 25.24 -32.38
C SER A 150 37.43 24.39 -32.85
N GLU A 151 37.17 23.26 -32.21
CA GLU A 151 35.83 22.70 -32.29
C GLU A 151 34.89 23.70 -31.63
N ASN A 152 33.86 24.09 -32.37
CA ASN A 152 32.90 25.08 -31.90
C ASN A 152 32.26 24.56 -30.61
N PHE A 153 32.26 25.35 -29.54
CA PHE A 153 31.56 25.02 -28.30
C PHE A 153 30.07 24.71 -28.55
N SER A 154 29.50 25.22 -29.66
CA SER A 154 28.14 24.87 -30.09
C SER A 154 28.02 23.43 -30.57
N SER A 155 29.03 22.82 -31.21
CA SER A 155 28.93 21.42 -31.66
C SER A 155 29.05 20.46 -30.48
N GLN A 156 30.00 20.68 -29.55
CA GLN A 156 30.11 19.84 -28.35
C GLN A 156 28.87 19.94 -27.44
N LEU A 157 28.33 21.15 -27.25
CA LEU A 157 27.08 21.34 -26.52
C LEU A 157 25.88 20.72 -27.26
N SER A 158 25.83 20.84 -28.59
CA SER A 158 24.76 20.22 -29.38
C SER A 158 24.85 18.70 -29.35
N ASP A 159 26.06 18.13 -29.45
CA ASP A 159 26.28 16.69 -29.43
C ASP A 159 25.97 16.10 -28.05
N GLU A 160 26.36 16.78 -26.97
CA GLU A 160 26.00 16.35 -25.60
C GLU A 160 24.49 16.48 -25.34
N ILE A 161 23.84 17.55 -25.82
CA ILE A 161 22.39 17.70 -25.74
C ILE A 161 21.67 16.61 -26.56
N ILE A 162 22.12 16.33 -27.78
CA ILE A 162 21.58 15.28 -28.64
C ILE A 162 21.75 13.91 -27.99
N GLN A 163 22.94 13.63 -27.41
CA GLN A 163 23.21 12.38 -26.72
C GLN A 163 22.29 12.23 -25.49
N ARG A 164 22.16 13.26 -24.65
CA ARG A 164 21.25 13.21 -23.48
C ARG A 164 19.79 13.08 -23.88
N LEU A 165 19.36 13.69 -24.98
CA LEU A 165 18.02 13.53 -25.55
C LEU A 165 17.78 12.10 -26.05
N GLN A 166 18.78 11.49 -26.70
CA GLN A 166 18.71 10.09 -27.12
C GLN A 166 18.63 9.15 -25.92
N GLU A 167 19.48 9.33 -24.90
CA GLU A 167 19.44 8.54 -23.68
C GLU A 167 18.11 8.67 -22.93
N ALA A 168 17.52 9.88 -22.90
CA ALA A 168 16.20 10.12 -22.32
C ALA A 168 15.09 9.43 -23.13
N ASN A 169 15.15 9.48 -24.47
CA ASN A 169 14.21 8.79 -25.34
C ASN A 169 14.31 7.26 -25.18
N ASP A 170 15.51 6.70 -25.17
CA ASP A 170 15.72 5.25 -24.97
C ASP A 170 15.17 4.79 -23.61
N LYS A 171 15.32 5.62 -22.57
CA LYS A 171 14.77 5.34 -21.23
C LYS A 171 13.24 5.44 -21.22
N ALA A 172 12.67 6.40 -21.94
CA ALA A 172 11.23 6.53 -22.11
C ALA A 172 10.64 5.33 -22.88
N GLU A 173 11.29 4.89 -23.97
CA GLU A 173 10.87 3.73 -24.76
C GLU A 173 10.93 2.43 -23.94
N LYS A 174 12.00 2.20 -23.17
CA LYS A 174 12.08 1.06 -22.22
C LYS A 174 10.97 1.11 -21.17
N SER A 175 10.65 2.29 -20.65
CA SER A 175 9.57 2.46 -19.67
C SER A 175 8.19 2.21 -20.28
N ALA A 176 7.98 2.64 -21.53
CA ALA A 176 6.75 2.37 -22.28
C ALA A 176 6.59 0.87 -22.58
N ASN A 177 7.66 0.18 -22.98
CA ASN A 177 7.64 -1.27 -23.22
C ASN A 177 7.36 -2.06 -21.91
N ALA A 178 7.96 -1.65 -20.79
CA ALA A 178 7.68 -2.26 -19.49
C ALA A 178 6.22 -2.05 -19.04
N ALA A 179 5.63 -0.89 -19.35
CA ALA A 179 4.22 -0.62 -19.11
C ALA A 179 3.31 -1.47 -20.02
N ASP A 180 3.66 -1.64 -21.30
CA ASP A 180 2.92 -2.49 -22.24
C ASP A 180 2.96 -3.98 -21.82
N ASP A 181 4.12 -4.48 -21.38
CA ASP A 181 4.26 -5.84 -20.85
C ASP A 181 3.45 -6.04 -19.56
N ALA A 182 3.42 -5.03 -18.67
CA ALA A 182 2.58 -5.06 -17.47
C ALA A 182 1.09 -5.11 -17.84
N ILE A 183 0.65 -4.32 -18.82
CA ILE A 183 -0.74 -4.33 -19.32
C ILE A 183 -1.10 -5.69 -19.91
N LYS A 184 -0.24 -6.28 -20.75
CA LYS A 184 -0.46 -7.63 -21.30
C LYS A 184 -0.58 -8.67 -20.20
N LYS A 185 0.26 -8.58 -19.16
CA LYS A 185 0.17 -9.47 -18.01
C LYS A 185 -1.15 -9.29 -17.25
N PHE A 186 -1.58 -8.06 -16.98
CA PHE A 186 -2.88 -7.80 -16.35
C PHE A 186 -4.05 -8.35 -17.18
N GLN A 187 -4.00 -8.21 -18.50
CA GLN A 187 -5.00 -8.76 -19.40
C GLN A 187 -5.05 -10.29 -19.30
N SER A 188 -3.89 -10.96 -19.33
CA SER A 188 -3.80 -12.42 -19.17
C SER A 188 -4.31 -12.90 -17.81
N ASP A 189 -3.99 -12.19 -16.72
CA ASP A 189 -4.46 -12.52 -15.38
C ASP A 189 -5.99 -12.33 -15.27
N TYR A 190 -6.53 -11.29 -15.90
CA TYR A 190 -7.98 -11.04 -15.99
C TYR A 190 -8.72 -12.14 -16.76
N ASP A 191 -8.17 -12.58 -17.90
CA ASP A 191 -8.75 -13.67 -18.69
C ASP A 191 -8.74 -14.99 -17.91
N ALA A 192 -7.65 -15.27 -17.18
CA ALA A 192 -7.57 -16.44 -16.31
C ALA A 192 -8.62 -16.41 -15.18
N LEU A 193 -8.83 -15.24 -14.55
CA LEU A 193 -9.87 -15.06 -13.53
C LEU A 193 -11.28 -15.24 -14.10
N ASN A 194 -11.55 -14.73 -15.30
CA ASN A 194 -12.83 -14.93 -15.99
C ASN A 194 -13.08 -16.41 -16.30
N GLN A 195 -12.04 -17.15 -16.67
CA GLN A 195 -12.14 -18.58 -16.93
C GLN A 195 -12.43 -19.35 -15.62
N ILE A 196 -11.78 -19.01 -14.52
CA ILE A 196 -12.08 -19.59 -13.20
C ILE A 196 -13.54 -19.29 -12.80
N GLY A 197 -13.99 -18.04 -12.95
CA GLY A 197 -15.38 -17.66 -12.67
C GLY A 197 -16.40 -18.41 -13.53
N SER A 198 -16.06 -18.69 -14.79
CA SER A 198 -16.89 -19.50 -15.69
C SER A 198 -16.95 -20.96 -15.24
N ASN A 199 -15.81 -21.56 -14.89
CA ASN A 199 -15.74 -22.93 -14.36
C ASN A 199 -16.55 -23.07 -13.05
N ILE A 200 -16.49 -22.08 -12.15
CA ILE A 200 -17.28 -22.06 -10.91
C ILE A 200 -18.78 -22.00 -11.22
N LYS A 201 -19.21 -21.17 -12.18
CA LYS A 201 -20.61 -21.12 -12.62
C LYS A 201 -21.08 -22.46 -13.20
N GLU A 202 -20.23 -23.14 -13.95
CA GLU A 202 -20.51 -24.47 -14.50
C GLU A 202 -20.65 -25.52 -13.38
N LEU A 203 -19.77 -25.49 -12.37
CA LEU A 203 -19.87 -26.37 -11.19
C LEU A 203 -21.18 -26.13 -10.39
N PHE A 204 -21.63 -24.88 -10.26
CA PHE A 204 -22.94 -24.56 -9.69
C PHE A 204 -24.10 -25.06 -10.55
N ALA A 205 -24.01 -24.91 -11.88
CA ALA A 205 -25.04 -25.39 -12.80
C ALA A 205 -25.15 -26.93 -12.81
N ASN A 206 -24.03 -27.62 -12.64
CA ASN A 206 -23.94 -29.09 -12.61
C ASN A 206 -24.24 -29.69 -11.22
N ASN A 207 -24.62 -28.88 -10.21
CA ASN A 207 -24.93 -29.31 -8.83
C ASN A 207 -23.76 -30.00 -8.09
N ASP A 208 -22.52 -29.81 -8.53
CA ASP A 208 -21.34 -30.45 -7.89
C ASP A 208 -20.94 -29.74 -6.57
N VAL A 209 -21.39 -28.50 -6.35
CA VAL A 209 -21.09 -27.72 -5.15
C VAL A 209 -22.34 -26.95 -4.71
N VAL A 210 -22.87 -27.26 -3.52
CA VAL A 210 -24.01 -26.54 -2.93
C VAL A 210 -23.54 -25.39 -2.03
N SER A 211 -24.34 -24.32 -1.95
CA SER A 211 -24.04 -23.21 -1.04
C SER A 211 -24.07 -23.67 0.43
N LYS A 212 -23.30 -23.01 1.31
CA LYS A 212 -23.30 -23.30 2.76
C LYS A 212 -24.69 -23.20 3.37
N ALA A 213 -25.53 -22.28 2.89
CA ALA A 213 -26.90 -22.12 3.36
C ALA A 213 -27.75 -23.35 2.98
N THR A 214 -27.68 -23.78 1.72
CA THR A 214 -28.37 -24.98 1.21
C THR A 214 -27.90 -26.25 1.91
N PHE A 215 -26.59 -26.41 2.12
CA PHE A 215 -26.02 -27.53 2.88
C PHE A 215 -26.54 -27.55 4.31
N ASN A 216 -26.47 -26.43 5.02
CA ASN A 216 -26.95 -26.32 6.40
C ASN A 216 -28.45 -26.56 6.50
N GLU A 217 -29.24 -26.06 5.54
CA GLU A 217 -30.68 -26.28 5.48
C GLU A 217 -31.00 -27.75 5.25
N HIS A 218 -30.24 -28.45 4.38
CA HIS A 218 -30.38 -29.88 4.15
C HIS A 218 -30.00 -30.70 5.39
N VAL A 219 -28.86 -30.41 6.02
CA VAL A 219 -28.41 -31.05 7.27
C VAL A 219 -29.42 -30.82 8.40
N THR A 220 -29.92 -29.59 8.54
CA THR A 220 -30.95 -29.26 9.54
C THR A 220 -32.23 -30.05 9.24
N SER A 221 -32.65 -30.12 7.97
CA SER A 221 -33.83 -30.89 7.57
C SER A 221 -33.70 -32.39 7.84
N MET A 222 -32.49 -32.95 7.76
CA MET A 222 -32.22 -34.35 8.12
C MET A 222 -32.23 -34.54 9.64
N ALA A 223 -31.61 -33.63 10.39
CA ALA A 223 -31.51 -33.71 11.85
C ALA A 223 -32.85 -33.48 12.56
N THR A 224 -33.75 -32.67 11.99
CA THR A 224 -35.08 -32.38 12.57
C THR A 224 -36.20 -33.19 11.94
N LYS A 225 -35.90 -34.18 11.08
CA LYS A 225 -36.95 -35.01 10.47
C LYS A 225 -37.53 -35.95 11.52
N THR A 226 -38.68 -35.59 12.07
CA THR A 226 -39.50 -36.52 12.85
C THR A 226 -40.06 -37.57 11.89
N TYR A 227 -39.50 -38.77 11.87
CA TYR A 227 -40.10 -39.90 11.16
C TYR A 227 -41.39 -40.27 11.88
N LYS A 228 -42.55 -40.08 11.23
CA LYS A 228 -43.78 -40.68 11.75
C LYS A 228 -43.69 -42.18 11.53
N ALA A 229 -44.11 -42.97 12.51
CA ALA A 229 -44.18 -44.43 12.35
C ALA A 229 -45.03 -44.86 11.14
N SER A 230 -45.96 -44.00 10.67
CA SER A 230 -46.74 -44.19 9.45
C SER A 230 -45.97 -43.99 8.15
N ASP A 231 -44.83 -43.27 8.18
CA ASP A 231 -43.99 -42.99 7.02
C ASP A 231 -42.90 -44.06 6.83
N ILE A 232 -42.69 -44.88 7.87
CA ILE A 232 -41.95 -46.13 7.78
C ILE A 232 -42.94 -47.12 7.19
N ASP A 233 -42.65 -47.66 6.00
CA ASP A 233 -43.39 -48.78 5.41
C ASP A 233 -43.10 -50.04 6.24
N TRP A 234 -43.59 -50.03 7.48
CA TRP A 234 -43.49 -51.13 8.41
C TRP A 234 -44.47 -52.19 7.92
N GLN A 235 -43.98 -53.02 7.01
CA GLN A 235 -44.62 -54.30 6.75
C GLN A 235 -44.42 -55.11 8.02
N ASP A 236 -45.53 -55.46 8.68
CA ASP A 236 -45.53 -56.44 9.76
C ASP A 236 -44.71 -57.66 9.28
N PRO A 237 -43.47 -57.84 9.75
CA PRO A 237 -42.60 -58.90 9.23
C PRO A 237 -43.14 -60.28 9.64
N PHE A 238 -44.16 -60.30 10.51
CA PHE A 238 -44.82 -61.47 11.06
C PHE A 238 -46.10 -61.85 10.31
N ASN A 239 -46.56 -61.06 9.33
CA ASN A 239 -47.81 -61.34 8.60
C ASN A 239 -47.77 -62.67 7.80
N SER A 240 -46.57 -63.24 7.58
CA SER A 240 -46.35 -64.56 6.96
C SER A 240 -46.10 -65.69 7.96
N TRP A 241 -46.03 -65.40 9.26
CA TRP A 241 -45.75 -66.38 10.32
C TRP A 241 -47.00 -66.54 11.18
N HIS A 242 -47.70 -67.67 11.03
CA HIS A 242 -48.96 -67.99 11.73
C HIS A 242 -48.87 -68.11 13.27
N GLN A 243 -47.75 -67.70 13.87
CA GLN A 243 -47.36 -67.96 15.27
C GLN A 243 -46.59 -66.78 15.89
N ALA A 244 -46.84 -65.55 15.44
CA ALA A 244 -46.36 -64.35 16.13
C ALA A 244 -47.57 -63.44 16.39
N GLY A 245 -47.74 -63.04 17.65
CA GLY A 245 -48.77 -62.07 18.03
C GLY A 245 -48.31 -60.67 17.64
N GLY A 246 -49.25 -59.73 17.58
CA GLY A 246 -48.99 -58.36 17.14
C GLY A 246 -47.73 -57.76 17.79
N SER A 247 -46.93 -57.10 16.95
CA SER A 247 -45.74 -56.38 17.39
C SER A 247 -45.99 -54.87 17.31
N SER A 248 -45.26 -54.11 18.13
CA SER A 248 -45.31 -52.66 18.12
C SER A 248 -43.90 -52.09 18.25
N LEU A 249 -43.57 -51.15 17.37
CA LEU A 249 -42.32 -50.40 17.37
C LEU A 249 -42.63 -48.94 17.72
N ILE A 250 -41.92 -48.38 18.70
CA ILE A 250 -42.05 -46.98 19.12
C ILE A 250 -40.67 -46.34 19.04
N LEU A 251 -40.57 -45.22 18.32
CA LEU A 251 -39.40 -44.35 18.29
C LEU A 251 -39.69 -43.13 19.17
N ARG A 252 -38.90 -42.92 20.23
CA ARG A 252 -39.02 -41.74 21.11
C ARG A 252 -37.64 -41.27 21.54
N ASP A 253 -37.37 -39.98 21.42
CA ASP A 253 -36.14 -39.33 21.92
C ASP A 253 -34.82 -40.04 21.51
N GLY A 254 -34.76 -40.54 20.26
CA GLY A 254 -33.58 -41.25 19.74
C GLY A 254 -33.45 -42.70 20.21
N VAL A 255 -34.48 -43.23 20.87
CA VAL A 255 -34.57 -44.59 21.41
C VAL A 255 -35.63 -45.39 20.63
N VAL A 256 -35.30 -46.62 20.24
CA VAL A 256 -36.22 -47.57 19.61
C VAL A 256 -36.71 -48.56 20.66
N GLU A 257 -37.98 -48.45 21.07
CA GLU A 257 -38.66 -49.43 21.90
C GLU A 257 -39.42 -50.43 21.02
N MET A 258 -39.23 -51.72 21.27
CA MET A 258 -39.84 -52.78 20.46
C MET A 258 -40.51 -53.81 21.35
N SER A 259 -41.83 -53.97 21.22
CA SER A 259 -42.61 -55.03 21.87
C SER A 259 -43.00 -56.08 20.84
N ILE A 260 -42.77 -57.36 21.13
CA ILE A 260 -43.10 -58.49 20.26
C ILE A 260 -43.91 -59.51 21.07
N ALA A 261 -44.81 -60.25 20.45
CA ALA A 261 -45.36 -61.46 21.04
C ALA A 261 -44.92 -62.65 20.19
N ALA A 262 -44.15 -63.59 20.74
CA ALA A 262 -43.57 -64.70 19.99
C ALA A 262 -44.03 -66.04 20.57
N PHE A 263 -44.78 -66.84 19.81
CA PHE A 263 -45.23 -68.15 20.28
C PHE A 263 -44.11 -69.18 20.07
N SER A 264 -43.68 -69.86 21.13
CA SER A 264 -42.81 -71.04 21.02
C SER A 264 -43.66 -72.30 21.17
N ASN A 265 -43.77 -73.11 20.13
CA ASN A 265 -44.55 -74.35 20.17
C ASN A 265 -43.73 -75.57 20.62
N THR A 266 -42.51 -75.36 21.10
CA THR A 266 -41.59 -76.43 21.52
C THR A 266 -40.85 -76.01 22.79
N SER A 267 -41.05 -76.76 23.87
CA SER A 267 -40.32 -76.59 25.13
C SER A 267 -38.81 -76.72 24.90
N GLY A 268 -38.03 -75.69 25.27
CA GLY A 268 -36.56 -75.73 25.24
C GLY A 268 -35.91 -75.42 23.88
N GLY A 269 -36.60 -74.71 22.97
CA GLY A 269 -36.04 -74.27 21.70
C GLY A 269 -35.72 -72.76 21.65
N SER A 270 -34.64 -72.38 20.96
CA SER A 270 -34.36 -70.98 20.67
C SER A 270 -35.29 -70.46 19.57
N THR A 271 -35.90 -69.29 19.78
CA THR A 271 -36.68 -68.61 18.73
C THR A 271 -35.80 -67.56 18.06
N VAL A 272 -35.68 -67.62 16.73
CA VAL A 272 -34.90 -66.65 15.95
C VAL A 272 -35.82 -65.85 15.04
N PHE A 273 -35.74 -64.52 15.10
CA PHE A 273 -36.46 -63.61 14.21
C PHE A 273 -35.55 -62.52 13.65
N LEU A 274 -35.98 -61.80 12.61
CA LEU A 274 -35.14 -60.84 11.88
C LEU A 274 -35.72 -59.41 11.98
N LEU A 275 -34.88 -58.46 12.36
CA LEU A 275 -35.21 -57.03 12.37
C LEU A 275 -35.15 -56.40 10.96
N PRO A 276 -35.99 -55.40 10.69
CA PRO A 276 -35.83 -54.50 9.55
C PRO A 276 -34.42 -53.92 9.49
N LYS A 277 -33.88 -53.71 8.29
CA LYS A 277 -32.49 -53.25 8.08
C LYS A 277 -32.18 -51.93 8.80
N GLU A 278 -33.20 -51.08 8.93
CA GLU A 278 -33.17 -49.77 9.57
C GLU A 278 -33.04 -49.85 11.10
N CYS A 279 -33.40 -51.00 11.69
CA CYS A 279 -33.40 -51.24 13.13
C CYS A 279 -32.28 -52.19 13.58
N ARG A 280 -31.38 -52.60 12.68
CA ARG A 280 -30.30 -53.53 13.03
C ARG A 280 -29.22 -52.81 13.84
N PRO A 281 -28.74 -53.40 14.94
CA PRO A 281 -27.66 -52.79 15.70
C PRO A 281 -26.34 -52.89 14.92
N GLN A 282 -25.42 -51.94 15.12
CA GLN A 282 -24.07 -51.99 14.50
C GLN A 282 -23.15 -53.04 15.13
N SER A 283 -23.45 -53.47 16.36
CA SER A 283 -22.71 -54.47 17.13
C SER A 283 -23.69 -55.39 17.85
N GLU A 284 -23.25 -56.61 18.18
CA GLU A 284 -24.08 -57.54 18.95
C GLU A 284 -24.45 -56.90 20.28
N LYS A 285 -25.74 -56.97 20.64
CA LYS A 285 -26.25 -56.53 21.93
C LYS A 285 -26.92 -57.69 22.63
N ILE A 286 -26.64 -57.83 23.91
CA ILE A 286 -27.26 -58.85 24.75
C ILE A 286 -28.21 -58.16 25.72
N GLY A 287 -29.41 -58.69 25.84
CA GLY A 287 -30.45 -58.18 26.73
C GLY A 287 -31.04 -59.29 27.61
N VAL A 288 -31.83 -58.87 28.60
CA VAL A 288 -32.63 -59.76 29.43
C VAL A 288 -34.08 -59.33 29.29
N GLY A 289 -34.99 -60.28 29.11
CA GLY A 289 -36.42 -60.06 29.01
C GLY A 289 -37.19 -60.93 29.99
N VAL A 290 -38.51 -60.80 29.98
CA VAL A 290 -39.42 -61.67 30.73
C VAL A 290 -40.37 -62.34 29.75
N ALA A 291 -40.41 -63.65 29.82
CA ALA A 291 -41.32 -64.54 29.13
C ALA A 291 -42.49 -64.87 30.06
N MET A 292 -43.74 -64.75 29.58
CA MET A 292 -44.93 -65.13 30.35
C MET A 292 -45.82 -66.09 29.57
N ASP A 293 -46.45 -67.06 30.25
CA ASP A 293 -47.50 -67.88 29.65
C ASP A 293 -48.74 -67.06 29.23
N SER A 294 -49.58 -67.65 28.39
CA SER A 294 -50.73 -66.98 27.77
C SER A 294 -51.81 -66.53 28.77
N ASP A 295 -51.85 -67.09 29.97
CA ASP A 295 -52.72 -66.69 31.08
C ASP A 295 -52.02 -65.81 32.13
N GLY A 296 -50.72 -65.55 31.97
CA GLY A 296 -49.95 -64.57 32.71
C GLY A 296 -49.58 -64.97 34.14
N HIS A 297 -49.63 -66.27 34.47
CA HIS A 297 -49.38 -66.79 35.81
C HIS A 297 -47.93 -67.21 36.05
N ASN A 298 -47.12 -67.44 35.01
CA ASN A 298 -45.71 -67.80 35.16
C ASN A 298 -44.81 -66.88 34.35
N ALA A 299 -43.93 -66.16 35.04
CA ALA A 299 -42.93 -65.29 34.43
C ALA A 299 -41.52 -65.88 34.60
N GLU A 300 -40.81 -66.12 33.50
CA GLU A 300 -39.42 -66.57 33.51
C GLU A 300 -38.50 -65.52 32.87
N PRO A 301 -37.30 -65.28 33.40
CA PRO A 301 -36.31 -64.46 32.72
C PRO A 301 -35.77 -65.19 31.50
N VAL A 302 -35.61 -64.48 30.38
CA VAL A 302 -35.05 -65.02 29.14
C VAL A 302 -33.86 -64.20 28.68
N PHE A 303 -32.88 -64.86 28.09
CA PHE A 303 -31.74 -64.21 27.46
C PHE A 303 -32.02 -63.90 26.00
N LEU A 304 -31.50 -62.75 25.56
CA LEU A 304 -31.67 -62.23 24.21
C LEU A 304 -30.36 -61.81 23.61
N SER A 305 -30.12 -62.19 22.37
CA SER A 305 -28.99 -61.70 21.58
C SER A 305 -29.50 -61.05 20.30
N PHE A 306 -29.22 -59.75 20.16
CA PHE A 306 -29.47 -58.95 18.96
C PHE A 306 -28.20 -58.88 18.13
N MET A 307 -28.20 -59.58 17.00
CA MET A 307 -27.06 -59.68 16.09
C MET A 307 -26.99 -58.47 15.15
N PRO A 308 -25.79 -58.08 14.68
CA PRO A 308 -25.62 -56.98 13.72
C PRO A 308 -26.34 -57.20 12.38
N ASP A 309 -26.55 -58.46 12.00
CA ASP A 309 -27.29 -58.81 10.79
C ASP A 309 -28.82 -58.71 10.97
N GLY A 310 -29.28 -58.31 12.16
CA GLY A 310 -30.67 -58.14 12.52
C GLY A 310 -31.32 -59.37 13.14
N ARG A 311 -30.62 -60.51 13.27
CA ARG A 311 -31.19 -61.67 13.96
C ARG A 311 -31.34 -61.38 15.44
N VAL A 312 -32.51 -61.70 16.01
CA VAL A 312 -32.73 -61.72 17.44
C VAL A 312 -32.94 -63.16 17.86
N ILE A 313 -32.12 -63.62 18.79
CA ILE A 313 -32.13 -64.97 19.32
C ILE A 313 -32.69 -64.89 20.73
N LEU A 314 -33.79 -65.61 20.96
CA LEU A 314 -34.37 -65.83 22.28
C LEU A 314 -33.90 -67.19 22.80
N GLU A 315 -33.24 -67.21 23.94
CA GLU A 315 -32.69 -68.43 24.54
C GLU A 315 -33.45 -68.78 25.84
N ASP A 316 -33.55 -70.09 26.12
CA ASP A 316 -34.06 -70.67 27.38
C ASP A 316 -35.52 -70.36 27.76
N THR A 317 -36.46 -70.37 26.80
CA THR A 317 -37.89 -70.39 27.17
C THR A 317 -38.41 -71.81 27.41
N THR A 318 -39.05 -72.03 28.56
CA THR A 318 -39.69 -73.30 28.94
C THR A 318 -41.20 -73.30 28.70
N HIS A 319 -41.79 -72.14 28.40
CA HIS A 319 -43.23 -71.98 28.15
C HIS A 319 -43.65 -72.27 26.70
N ASP A 320 -44.82 -72.90 26.53
CA ASP A 320 -45.41 -73.37 25.26
C ASP A 320 -46.37 -72.35 24.60
N THR A 321 -46.52 -71.15 25.18
CA THR A 321 -47.25 -70.01 24.62
C THR A 321 -46.78 -68.68 25.23
N THR A 322 -45.55 -68.29 24.92
CA THR A 322 -44.92 -67.16 25.61
C THR A 322 -45.27 -65.79 25.01
N LYS A 323 -45.68 -64.81 25.82
CA LYS A 323 -45.61 -63.40 25.44
C LYS A 323 -44.32 -62.81 26.00
N VAL A 324 -43.49 -62.21 25.14
CA VAL A 324 -42.20 -61.68 25.56
C VAL A 324 -42.13 -60.18 25.29
N VAL A 325 -42.38 -59.38 26.34
CA VAL A 325 -42.36 -57.92 26.22
C VAL A 325 -40.92 -57.43 26.39
N PHE A 326 -40.40 -56.74 25.39
CA PHE A 326 -39.08 -56.11 25.47
C PHE A 326 -39.21 -54.59 25.50
N THR A 327 -38.30 -53.96 26.26
CA THR A 327 -38.02 -52.54 26.16
C THR A 327 -36.51 -52.44 26.03
N THR A 328 -36.00 -52.57 24.81
CA THR A 328 -34.61 -52.23 24.54
C THR A 328 -34.53 -50.74 24.26
N ALA A 329 -33.47 -50.10 24.74
CA ALA A 329 -33.15 -48.73 24.41
C ALA A 329 -31.77 -48.72 23.74
N TYR A 330 -31.71 -48.38 22.46
CA TYR A 330 -30.43 -48.08 21.82
C TYR A 330 -30.50 -46.72 21.14
N SER A 331 -29.52 -45.86 21.44
CA SER A 331 -29.32 -44.62 20.71
C SER A 331 -28.91 -44.95 19.28
N LEU A 332 -29.61 -44.35 18.31
CA LEU A 332 -29.05 -44.11 17.00
C LEU A 332 -27.94 -43.06 17.17
N ALA A 333 -26.74 -43.49 17.54
CA ALA A 333 -25.59 -42.61 17.49
C ALA A 333 -25.37 -42.23 16.02
N LEU A 334 -25.57 -40.95 15.70
CA LEU A 334 -25.03 -40.36 14.49
C LEU A 334 -23.52 -40.56 14.53
N ASP A 335 -23.01 -41.08 13.43
CA ASP A 335 -21.62 -41.43 13.17
C ASP A 335 -20.62 -40.44 13.79
N GLU A 336 -19.82 -40.88 14.78
CA GLU A 336 -18.78 -40.07 15.42
C GLU A 336 -17.52 -39.90 14.54
N SER A 337 -17.50 -40.45 13.31
CA SER A 337 -16.36 -40.32 12.40
C SER A 337 -16.18 -38.93 11.76
N GLU A 338 -17.09 -37.98 12.00
CA GLU A 338 -16.94 -36.58 11.52
C GLU A 338 -16.30 -35.62 12.54
N THR A 339 -15.83 -36.12 13.69
CA THR A 339 -15.03 -35.28 14.60
C THR A 339 -13.55 -35.50 14.36
N ASN A 340 -12.91 -34.49 13.74
CA ASN A 340 -11.48 -34.20 13.66
C ASN A 340 -10.88 -34.27 12.25
N ASN A 341 -10.91 -33.14 11.53
CA ASN A 341 -9.69 -32.56 10.92
C ASN A 341 -9.80 -31.17 10.27
N ASN A 342 -10.82 -30.35 10.57
CA ASN A 342 -10.76 -28.94 10.16
C ASN A 342 -10.18 -28.06 11.27
N LYS A 343 -8.84 -28.06 11.37
CA LYS A 343 -8.16 -26.81 11.74
C LYS A 343 -8.38 -25.84 10.59
N PRO A 344 -9.05 -24.68 10.79
CA PRO A 344 -9.21 -23.72 9.72
C PRO A 344 -7.83 -23.21 9.31
N VAL A 345 -7.41 -23.56 8.09
CA VAL A 345 -6.30 -22.90 7.41
C VAL A 345 -6.76 -21.47 7.15
N SER A 346 -6.12 -20.50 7.79
CA SER A 346 -6.36 -19.09 7.52
C SER A 346 -5.82 -18.76 6.14
N ILE A 347 -6.70 -18.71 5.15
CA ILE A 347 -6.39 -18.10 3.86
C ILE A 347 -6.42 -16.58 4.10
N ILE A 348 -5.24 -15.97 4.03
CA ILE A 348 -5.10 -14.51 4.03
C ILE A 348 -5.54 -14.03 2.65
N GLU A 349 -6.83 -13.73 2.50
CA GLU A 349 -7.34 -12.96 1.36
C GLU A 349 -7.40 -11.49 1.75
N ASN A 350 -6.53 -10.69 1.10
CA ASN A 350 -6.72 -9.25 1.05
C ASN A 350 -7.98 -8.99 0.23
N GLN A 351 -9.10 -8.72 0.91
CA GLN A 351 -10.31 -8.30 0.24
C GLN A 351 -10.08 -6.93 -0.41
N LYS A 352 -10.18 -6.92 -1.74
CA LYS A 352 -10.31 -5.72 -2.55
C LYS A 352 -11.67 -5.80 -3.21
N ASP A 353 -12.65 -5.14 -2.61
CA ASP A 353 -13.78 -4.59 -3.36
C ASP A 353 -14.31 -3.31 -2.71
N VAL A 354 -14.60 -2.36 -3.59
CA VAL A 354 -14.75 -0.92 -3.34
C VAL A 354 -16.23 -0.58 -3.41
N THR A 355 -16.76 0.15 -2.43
CA THR A 355 -17.65 1.32 -2.60
C THR A 355 -18.10 1.82 -1.22
N ASN A 356 -17.73 3.07 -0.90
CA ASN A 356 -18.11 3.82 0.31
C ASN A 356 -17.58 3.36 1.68
N THR A 357 -16.61 2.46 1.76
CA THR A 357 -15.94 2.18 3.03
C THR A 357 -14.89 3.26 3.35
N PRO A 358 -14.79 3.70 4.61
CA PRO A 358 -13.73 4.62 5.02
C PRO A 358 -12.37 4.01 4.71
N ILE A 359 -11.43 4.81 4.23
CA ILE A 359 -10.03 4.38 4.01
C ILE A 359 -9.17 5.05 5.07
N ILE A 360 -8.21 4.30 5.59
CA ILE A 360 -7.20 4.83 6.52
C ILE A 360 -5.81 4.88 5.93
N GLY A 361 -5.10 5.99 6.18
CA GLY A 361 -3.67 6.14 5.87
C GLY A 361 -2.80 5.84 7.10
N VAL A 362 -1.60 5.30 6.87
CA VAL A 362 -0.62 5.00 7.92
C VAL A 362 0.60 5.89 7.74
N TYR A 363 0.92 6.72 8.73
CA TYR A 363 1.98 7.75 8.66
C TYR A 363 3.10 7.53 9.67
N GLN A 364 2.88 6.63 10.62
CA GLN A 364 3.86 6.12 11.58
C GLN A 364 3.67 4.61 11.70
N PRO A 365 4.68 3.85 12.17
CA PRO A 365 4.50 2.44 12.42
C PRO A 365 3.34 2.20 13.39
N THR A 366 2.27 1.59 12.90
CA THR A 366 1.05 1.36 13.69
C THR A 366 0.83 -0.12 13.88
N ASN A 367 0.70 -0.56 15.14
CA ASN A 367 0.45 -1.96 15.46
C ASN A 367 -0.97 -2.38 15.08
N ILE A 368 -1.09 -3.60 14.59
CA ILE A 368 -2.36 -4.29 14.44
C ILE A 368 -2.64 -5.09 15.70
N TYR A 369 -3.91 -5.12 16.09
CA TYR A 369 -4.42 -5.85 17.23
C TYR A 369 -5.38 -6.96 16.76
N GLY A 370 -5.26 -8.14 17.37
CA GLY A 370 -6.26 -9.20 17.26
C GLY A 370 -7.58 -8.83 17.96
N PRO A 371 -8.66 -9.58 17.71
CA PRO A 371 -9.95 -9.36 18.38
C PRO A 371 -9.88 -9.48 19.91
N ASP A 372 -8.88 -10.20 20.41
CA ASP A 372 -8.57 -10.43 21.82
C ASP A 372 -7.58 -9.40 22.41
N GLY A 373 -7.12 -8.44 21.60
CA GLY A 373 -6.14 -7.42 21.99
C GLY A 373 -4.68 -7.85 21.88
N THR A 374 -4.38 -9.03 21.36
CA THR A 374 -3.00 -9.46 21.07
C THR A 374 -2.36 -8.59 19.99
N ILE A 375 -1.08 -8.28 20.11
CA ILE A 375 -0.35 -7.48 19.11
C ILE A 375 0.11 -8.40 17.98
N GLY A 376 -0.31 -8.07 16.75
CA GLY A 376 0.11 -8.72 15.52
C GLY A 376 1.28 -8.00 14.84
N ARG A 377 1.20 -7.89 13.51
CA ARG A 377 2.17 -7.15 12.68
C ARG A 377 1.94 -5.64 12.76
N ALA A 378 2.90 -4.86 12.27
CA ALA A 378 2.70 -3.43 12.01
C ALA A 378 2.12 -3.19 10.60
N LEU A 379 1.36 -2.11 10.45
CA LEU A 379 0.98 -1.58 9.14
C LEU A 379 2.16 -0.84 8.52
N THR A 380 2.25 -0.91 7.19
CA THR A 380 3.32 -0.25 6.44
C THR A 380 3.03 1.24 6.33
N VAL A 381 4.00 2.08 6.66
CA VAL A 381 3.91 3.54 6.50
C VAL A 381 3.75 3.90 5.01
N GLY A 382 2.90 4.88 4.72
CA GLY A 382 2.57 5.35 3.37
C GLY A 382 1.54 4.50 2.63
N GLN A 383 1.01 3.43 3.25
CA GLN A 383 -0.04 2.61 2.66
C GLN A 383 -1.43 3.05 3.14
N THR A 384 -2.43 2.79 2.30
CA THR A 384 -3.84 2.97 2.62
C THR A 384 -4.54 1.63 2.79
N TYR A 385 -5.49 1.57 3.73
CA TYR A 385 -6.23 0.36 4.07
C TYR A 385 -7.72 0.64 4.11
N SER A 386 -8.54 -0.23 3.53
CA SER A 386 -10.00 -0.14 3.63
C SER A 386 -10.47 -0.53 5.03
N VAL A 387 -11.43 0.21 5.58
CA VAL A 387 -12.07 -0.09 6.86
C VAL A 387 -13.34 -0.87 6.61
N ALA A 388 -13.36 -2.12 7.05
CA ALA A 388 -14.52 -3.00 6.91
C ALA A 388 -15.57 -2.78 8.01
N ASN A 389 -15.14 -2.45 9.23
CA ASN A 389 -16.03 -2.21 10.36
C ASN A 389 -15.37 -1.34 11.44
N THR A 390 -16.16 -0.80 12.36
CA THR A 390 -15.68 -0.07 13.55
C THR A 390 -16.09 -0.81 14.83
N GLY A 391 -15.34 -0.62 15.90
CA GLY A 391 -15.58 -1.31 17.16
C GLY A 391 -14.94 -0.61 18.35
N THR A 392 -14.98 -1.27 19.51
CA THR A 392 -14.29 -0.81 20.73
C THR A 392 -13.44 -1.95 21.27
N LEU A 393 -12.17 -1.68 21.53
CA LEU A 393 -11.21 -2.62 22.11
C LEU A 393 -10.54 -1.94 23.30
N ASN A 394 -10.59 -2.54 24.49
CA ASN A 394 -10.05 -1.95 25.73
C ASN A 394 -10.55 -0.51 25.99
N GLY A 395 -11.82 -0.23 25.71
CA GLY A 395 -12.43 1.08 25.90
C GLY A 395 -12.05 2.16 24.88
N LYS A 396 -11.23 1.83 23.87
CA LYS A 396 -10.85 2.74 22.78
C LYS A 396 -11.50 2.32 21.47
N LYS A 397 -11.82 3.31 20.61
CA LYS A 397 -12.34 3.05 19.26
C LYS A 397 -11.28 2.37 18.39
N VAL A 398 -11.70 1.33 17.68
CA VAL A 398 -10.87 0.59 16.73
C VAL A 398 -11.53 0.48 15.35
N LEU A 399 -10.71 0.37 14.32
CA LEU A 399 -11.08 0.20 12.93
C LEU A 399 -10.58 -1.17 12.45
N ARG A 400 -11.44 -1.95 11.78
CA ARG A 400 -11.09 -3.26 11.23
C ARG A 400 -10.52 -3.09 9.82
N VAL A 401 -9.25 -3.41 9.64
CA VAL A 401 -8.52 -3.29 8.36
C VAL A 401 -8.39 -4.63 7.62
N ALA A 402 -8.59 -5.75 8.33
CA ALA A 402 -8.74 -7.08 7.73
C ALA A 402 -9.55 -7.99 8.66
N THR A 403 -9.79 -9.25 8.24
CA THR A 403 -10.68 -10.20 8.93
C THR A 403 -10.41 -10.29 10.44
N ASN A 404 -9.18 -10.26 10.92
CA ASN A 404 -8.88 -10.28 12.35
C ASN A 404 -7.88 -9.19 12.76
N GLU A 405 -7.83 -8.12 11.99
CA GLU A 405 -6.85 -7.06 12.17
C GLU A 405 -7.56 -5.75 12.50
N TRP A 406 -7.34 -5.28 13.72
CA TRP A 406 -7.91 -4.05 14.25
C TRP A 406 -6.80 -3.05 14.52
N VAL A 407 -7.09 -1.77 14.36
CA VAL A 407 -6.17 -0.70 14.68
C VAL A 407 -6.87 0.38 15.47
N TYR A 408 -6.18 0.95 16.46
CA TYR A 408 -6.76 2.05 17.21
C TYR A 408 -6.92 3.28 16.32
N GLN A 409 -8.11 3.88 16.37
CA GLN A 409 -8.45 5.04 15.54
C GLN A 409 -7.54 6.24 15.84
N ASP A 410 -7.01 6.37 17.06
CA ASP A 410 -6.07 7.42 17.47
C ASP A 410 -4.63 7.19 17.02
N GLN A 411 -4.32 6.02 16.43
CA GLN A 411 -2.97 5.65 15.96
C GLN A 411 -2.82 5.60 14.43
N VAL A 412 -3.91 5.89 13.70
CA VAL A 412 -3.90 5.95 12.24
C VAL A 412 -4.18 7.36 11.79
N ALA A 413 -3.60 7.71 10.64
CA ALA A 413 -3.51 9.09 10.19
C ALA A 413 -4.92 9.68 10.12
N TYR A 414 -5.82 9.06 9.34
CA TYR A 414 -7.14 9.60 9.02
C TYR A 414 -8.10 8.52 8.61
N SER A 415 -9.40 8.79 8.76
CA SER A 415 -10.47 8.05 8.08
C SER A 415 -11.15 9.02 7.12
N TYR A 416 -11.10 8.76 5.82
CA TYR A 416 -11.87 9.52 4.84
C TYR A 416 -12.88 8.65 4.10
N VAL A 417 -14.03 9.23 3.78
CA VAL A 417 -15.07 8.62 2.96
C VAL A 417 -15.02 9.30 1.58
N VAL A 418 -15.12 8.50 0.52
CA VAL A 418 -15.23 9.00 -0.85
C VAL A 418 -16.65 9.57 -1.02
N VAL A 419 -16.74 10.88 -1.28
CA VAL A 419 -18.02 11.59 -1.46
C VAL A 419 -17.80 12.72 -2.46
N SER A 420 -18.72 12.93 -3.41
CA SER A 420 -18.62 14.01 -4.38
C SER A 420 -19.57 15.16 -4.05
N GLY A 421 -19.12 16.40 -4.19
CA GLY A 421 -19.97 17.59 -4.07
C GLY A 421 -19.21 18.89 -4.31
N GLN A 422 -19.81 20.01 -3.93
CA GLN A 422 -19.17 21.32 -3.96
C GLN A 422 -19.19 21.94 -2.56
N ILE A 423 -18.16 22.70 -2.21
CA ILE A 423 -18.10 23.49 -0.99
C ILE A 423 -17.69 24.93 -1.35
N LYS A 424 -18.42 25.92 -0.83
CA LYS A 424 -18.09 27.34 -1.01
C LYS A 424 -17.34 27.85 0.21
N ALA A 425 -16.11 28.32 0.02
CA ALA A 425 -15.30 28.88 1.10
C ALA A 425 -15.94 30.15 1.68
N THR A 426 -15.84 30.34 3.00
CA THR A 426 -16.36 31.50 3.74
C THR A 426 -15.21 32.21 4.47
N GLY A 427 -15.18 33.54 4.44
CA GLY A 427 -14.09 34.35 5.00
C GLY A 427 -12.84 34.37 4.14
N THR A 428 -11.79 35.06 4.61
CA THR A 428 -10.55 35.34 3.84
C THR A 428 -9.32 34.56 4.32
N ALA A 429 -9.41 33.89 5.47
CA ALA A 429 -8.40 32.98 6.01
C ALA A 429 -9.12 31.77 6.61
N GLN A 430 -9.06 30.64 5.93
CA GLN A 430 -9.75 29.43 6.36
C GLN A 430 -8.78 28.48 7.05
N THR A 431 -9.27 27.73 8.03
CA THR A 431 -8.52 26.62 8.57
C THR A 431 -8.63 25.44 7.60
N GLY A 432 -7.49 24.92 7.19
CA GLY A 432 -7.40 23.68 6.43
C GLY A 432 -6.49 22.67 7.13
N TYR A 433 -6.49 21.46 6.59
CA TYR A 433 -5.64 20.38 7.06
C TYR A 433 -4.98 19.70 5.88
N HIS A 434 -3.72 19.32 6.04
CA HIS A 434 -3.07 18.43 5.10
C HIS A 434 -3.66 17.02 5.22
N GLU A 435 -3.44 16.16 4.21
CA GLU A 435 -3.72 14.72 4.35
C GLU A 435 -2.86 14.06 5.44
N SER A 436 -1.89 14.76 6.04
CA SER A 436 -1.12 14.36 7.26
C SER A 436 -1.70 14.85 8.60
N GLY A 437 -2.57 15.86 8.58
CA GLY A 437 -3.48 16.20 9.70
C GLY A 437 -3.01 17.43 10.43
N GLU A 438 -1.80 17.83 10.06
CA GLU A 438 -1.24 19.14 10.25
C GLU A 438 -2.23 20.19 9.76
N GLN A 439 -2.61 21.04 10.71
CA GLN A 439 -3.44 22.20 10.47
C GLN A 439 -2.60 23.27 9.77
N TYR A 440 -3.18 23.94 8.77
CA TYR A 440 -2.56 25.09 8.11
C TYR A 440 -3.63 26.13 7.72
N THR A 441 -3.18 27.32 7.34
CA THR A 441 -4.07 28.40 6.88
C THR A 441 -4.22 28.34 5.36
N MET A 442 -5.46 28.23 4.89
CA MET A 442 -5.82 28.34 3.48
C MET A 442 -6.24 29.77 3.15
N ASN A 443 -5.96 30.18 1.91
CA ASN A 443 -6.38 31.48 1.35
C ASN A 443 -7.29 31.24 0.12
N LEU A 444 -8.41 30.55 0.34
CA LEU A 444 -9.39 30.32 -0.71
C LEU A 444 -10.24 31.58 -0.92
N THR A 445 -10.54 31.89 -2.18
CA THR A 445 -11.40 33.01 -2.54
C THR A 445 -12.81 32.79 -2.01
N GLU A 446 -13.31 33.71 -1.19
CA GLU A 446 -14.65 33.66 -0.60
C GLU A 446 -15.74 33.50 -1.66
N GLY A 447 -16.73 32.64 -1.37
CA GLY A 447 -17.87 32.37 -2.25
C GLY A 447 -17.54 31.51 -3.47
N THR A 448 -16.26 31.22 -3.74
CA THR A 448 -15.85 30.38 -4.87
C THR A 448 -16.18 28.91 -4.57
N PRO A 449 -16.90 28.20 -5.45
CA PRO A 449 -17.20 26.79 -5.28
C PRO A 449 -15.98 25.92 -5.61
N PHE A 450 -15.60 25.05 -4.68
CA PHE A 450 -14.57 24.03 -4.87
C PHE A 450 -15.23 22.66 -4.94
N VAL A 451 -14.84 21.85 -5.92
CA VAL A 451 -15.29 20.45 -5.99
C VAL A 451 -14.51 19.66 -4.95
N TYR A 452 -15.23 18.85 -4.18
CA TYR A 452 -14.61 17.86 -3.31
C TYR A 452 -15.01 16.45 -3.74
N ASP A 453 -14.09 15.51 -3.51
CA ASP A 453 -14.28 14.08 -3.78
C ASP A 453 -14.00 13.20 -2.56
N ARG A 454 -13.61 13.81 -1.43
CA ARG A 454 -13.37 13.15 -0.14
C ARG A 454 -13.83 14.02 1.02
N LYS A 455 -14.32 13.36 2.06
CA LYS A 455 -14.62 13.94 3.37
C LYS A 455 -13.84 13.20 4.44
N MET A 456 -13.18 13.93 5.33
CA MET A 456 -12.35 13.42 6.40
C MET A 456 -12.83 13.94 7.76
N GLU A 457 -12.63 13.16 8.83
CA GLU A 457 -12.80 13.63 10.21
C GLU A 457 -11.42 13.81 10.86
N ILE A 458 -11.07 15.04 11.25
CA ILE A 458 -9.77 15.42 11.82
C ILE A 458 -10.02 16.16 13.13
N GLY A 459 -9.56 15.60 14.26
CA GLY A 459 -9.74 16.24 15.57
C GLY A 459 -11.21 16.49 15.97
N GLY A 460 -12.16 15.68 15.46
CA GLY A 460 -13.60 15.87 15.67
C GLY A 460 -14.25 16.91 14.75
N HIS A 461 -13.51 17.45 13.78
CA HIS A 461 -14.01 18.35 12.74
C HIS A 461 -14.13 17.62 11.41
N ILE A 462 -15.16 17.95 10.63
CA ILE A 462 -15.33 17.44 9.28
C ILE A 462 -14.53 18.36 8.34
N ALA A 463 -13.77 17.79 7.42
CA ALA A 463 -13.04 18.54 6.40
C ALA A 463 -13.24 17.92 5.00
N TYR A 464 -13.27 18.76 3.97
CA TYR A 464 -13.55 18.37 2.58
C TYR A 464 -12.33 18.60 1.69
N ARG A 465 -11.94 17.62 0.89
CA ARG A 465 -10.75 17.74 0.04
C ARG A 465 -11.03 18.71 -1.11
N VAL A 466 -10.30 19.83 -1.15
CA VAL A 466 -10.47 20.88 -2.17
C VAL A 466 -9.27 20.98 -3.12
N ALA A 467 -8.15 20.35 -2.77
CA ALA A 467 -6.99 20.17 -3.64
C ALA A 467 -6.21 18.90 -3.22
N THR A 468 -5.16 18.54 -3.97
CA THR A 468 -4.26 17.42 -3.63
C THR A 468 -3.75 17.61 -2.20
N ASP A 469 -4.05 16.61 -1.37
CA ASP A 469 -3.65 16.52 0.05
C ASP A 469 -4.08 17.72 0.91
N GLN A 470 -5.12 18.43 0.51
CA GLN A 470 -5.60 19.67 1.15
C GLN A 470 -7.10 19.61 1.42
N TYR A 471 -7.46 19.72 2.70
CA TYR A 471 -8.83 19.61 3.18
C TYR A 471 -9.27 20.92 3.85
N LEU A 472 -10.41 21.47 3.40
CA LEU A 472 -11.04 22.64 4.00
C LEU A 472 -11.93 22.21 5.18
N ASP A 473 -11.74 22.80 6.37
CA ASP A 473 -12.60 22.57 7.53
C ASP A 473 -14.04 23.04 7.24
N SER A 474 -15.03 22.21 7.56
CA SER A 474 -16.44 22.46 7.26
C SER A 474 -17.00 23.72 7.92
N ARG A 475 -16.35 24.25 8.96
CA ARG A 475 -16.76 25.52 9.59
C ARG A 475 -16.47 26.73 8.72
N TYR A 476 -15.56 26.59 7.76
CA TYR A 476 -15.15 27.65 6.85
C TYR A 476 -15.69 27.42 5.43
N GLY A 477 -16.70 26.58 5.27
CA GLY A 477 -17.38 26.43 4.00
C GLY A 477 -18.81 25.89 4.10
N THR A 478 -19.60 26.21 3.09
CA THR A 478 -20.99 25.72 2.96
C THR A 478 -21.06 24.73 1.82
N VAL A 479 -21.45 23.49 2.13
CA VAL A 479 -21.65 22.39 1.17
C VAL A 479 -22.98 22.52 0.44
#